data_AF-A0AAE3E9W1-F1
#
_entry.id   AF-A0AAE3E9W1-F1
#
_cell.length_a   1.000
_cell.length_b   1.000
_cell.length_c   1.000
_cell.angle_alpha   90.00
_cell.angle_beta   90.00
_cell.angle_gamma   90.00
#
_symmetry.space_group_name_H-M   'P 1'
#
loop_
_entity.id
_entity.type
_entity.pdbx_description
1 polymer ?
#
loop_
_entity_poly.entity_id
_entity_poly.type
_entity_poly.pdbx_seq_one_letter_code
_entity_poly.pdbx_strand_id
1 'polypeptide(L)'
;MKELQKQLDMLIRKSGADMQVIEMIRNEPSVFPFSTEGKLMAYLLAGRIITYEEYLNLNREYNRRNQYLYLFDMAPRTFGEIWGENHVLQLFPEFVKATKEKLMFQYPGFDGEFDLLLDGIRVEVKACRANSTKFGGNLASRAYLHQEAHEHAFKYHYQQLKPSCCDVFLWIGVCRDGLLYWVISSEELIQTRRLGTQHRNEKTGTLGVPVYEGQIFMTEEELRPYLTAEKDIVEAVRRKGRK
;
A
#
# COMPACT_ATOMS: atom_id res chain seq x y z
N MET A 1 15.79 3.42 -0.90
CA MET A 1 17.19 2.91 -1.12
C MET A 1 18.00 3.80 -2.06
N LYS A 2 17.53 4.09 -3.28
CA LYS A 2 18.26 4.93 -4.26
C LYS A 2 18.67 6.30 -3.70
N GLU A 3 17.83 6.91 -2.88
CA GLU A 3 18.07 8.23 -2.32
C GLU A 3 19.11 8.21 -1.21
N LEU A 4 19.15 7.15 -0.40
CA LEU A 4 20.21 6.94 0.59
C LEU A 4 21.55 6.78 -0.11
N GLN A 5 21.61 5.97 -1.17
CA GLN A 5 22.82 5.80 -1.97
C GLN A 5 23.31 7.13 -2.54
N LYS A 6 22.41 7.96 -3.10
CA LYS A 6 22.75 9.31 -3.56
C LYS A 6 23.29 10.20 -2.45
N GLN A 7 22.70 10.16 -1.25
CA GLN A 7 23.17 10.93 -0.09
C GLN A 7 24.57 10.48 0.35
N LEU A 8 24.82 9.17 0.43
CA LEU A 8 26.13 8.61 0.76
C LEU A 8 27.18 9.00 -0.30
N ASP A 9 26.84 8.93 -1.59
CA ASP A 9 27.74 9.32 -2.68
C ASP A 9 28.12 10.80 -2.60
N MET A 10 27.17 11.68 -2.23
CA MET A 10 27.46 13.11 -2.01
C MET A 10 28.41 13.33 -0.83
N LEU A 11 28.21 12.61 0.28
CA LEU A 11 29.09 12.69 1.45
C LEU A 11 30.50 12.22 1.12
N ILE A 12 30.63 11.09 0.41
CA ILE A 12 31.91 10.55 -0.07
C ILE A 12 32.64 11.56 -0.95
N ARG A 13 31.96 12.17 -1.91
CA ARG A 13 32.55 13.17 -2.82
C ARG A 13 33.03 14.44 -2.11
N LYS A 14 32.33 14.87 -1.06
CA LYS A 14 32.62 16.12 -0.33
C LYS A 14 33.72 15.98 0.72
N SER A 15 34.09 14.76 1.10
CA SER A 15 34.88 14.49 2.31
C SER A 15 36.32 14.06 2.06
N GLY A 16 36.73 13.91 0.79
CA GLY A 16 38.05 13.37 0.46
C GLY A 16 38.21 11.90 0.89
N ALA A 17 37.11 11.16 1.01
CA ALA A 17 37.11 9.73 1.31
C ALA A 17 38.04 8.95 0.36
N ASP A 18 38.68 7.92 0.89
CA ASP A 18 39.56 7.05 0.11
C ASP A 18 38.72 6.21 -0.87
N MET A 19 38.77 6.59 -2.14
CA MET A 19 37.98 5.94 -3.19
C MET A 19 38.33 4.47 -3.40
N GLN A 20 39.56 4.04 -3.08
CA GLN A 20 39.93 2.62 -3.17
C GLN A 20 39.20 1.82 -2.09
N VAL A 21 39.12 2.34 -0.88
CA VAL A 21 38.36 1.71 0.21
C VAL A 21 36.87 1.70 -0.09
N ILE A 22 36.32 2.79 -0.63
CA ILE A 22 34.90 2.85 -1.04
C ILE A 22 34.57 1.81 -2.11
N GLU A 23 35.43 1.63 -3.10
CA GLU A 23 35.25 0.61 -4.15
C GLU A 23 35.34 -0.80 -3.57
N MET A 24 36.28 -1.05 -2.66
CA MET A 24 36.40 -2.32 -1.92
C MET A 24 35.09 -2.64 -1.17
N ILE A 25 34.55 -1.68 -0.40
CA ILE A 25 33.30 -1.85 0.35
C ILE A 25 32.12 -2.21 -0.59
N ARG A 26 32.05 -1.62 -1.78
CA ARG A 26 30.96 -1.86 -2.75
C ARG A 26 31.06 -3.24 -3.40
N ASN A 27 32.27 -3.75 -3.58
CA ASN A 27 32.52 -5.05 -4.20
C ASN A 27 32.44 -6.21 -3.20
N GLU A 28 32.51 -5.93 -1.89
CA GLU A 28 32.33 -6.95 -0.88
C GLU A 28 30.89 -7.50 -0.84
N PRO A 29 30.72 -8.80 -0.56
CA PRO A 29 29.41 -9.40 -0.31
C PRO A 29 28.66 -8.67 0.82
N SER A 30 27.40 -8.35 0.55
CA SER A 30 26.47 -7.77 1.51
C SER A 30 25.63 -8.89 2.13
N VAL A 31 25.84 -9.13 3.43
CA VAL A 31 25.12 -10.16 4.21
C VAL A 31 24.65 -9.52 5.50
N PHE A 32 23.42 -9.79 5.93
CA PHE A 32 22.89 -9.26 7.19
C PHE A 32 23.80 -9.63 8.38
N PRO A 33 24.14 -8.68 9.28
CA PRO A 33 23.71 -7.28 9.32
C PRO A 33 24.60 -6.29 8.54
N PHE A 34 25.68 -6.75 7.91
CA PHE A 34 26.68 -5.94 7.20
C PHE A 34 26.31 -5.68 5.74
N SER A 35 25.32 -4.80 5.52
CA SER A 35 25.00 -4.32 4.18
C SER A 35 26.06 -3.38 3.61
N THR A 36 26.09 -3.20 2.29
CA THR A 36 26.97 -2.21 1.64
C THR A 36 26.76 -0.81 2.23
N GLU A 37 25.51 -0.37 2.38
CA GLU A 37 25.20 0.92 3.01
C GLU A 37 25.63 0.96 4.48
N GLY A 38 25.47 -0.13 5.23
CA GLY A 38 25.93 -0.24 6.61
C GLY A 38 27.44 -0.07 6.75
N LYS A 39 28.21 -0.75 5.90
CA LYS A 39 29.68 -0.62 5.83
C LYS A 39 30.12 0.79 5.44
N LEU A 40 29.45 1.40 4.45
CA LEU A 40 29.73 2.79 4.05
C LEU A 40 29.47 3.77 5.21
N MET A 41 28.34 3.65 5.91
CA MET A 41 28.05 4.50 7.08
C MET A 41 29.08 4.29 8.21
N ALA A 42 29.51 3.05 8.45
CA ALA A 42 30.54 2.75 9.43
C ALA A 42 31.89 3.39 9.05
N TYR A 43 32.30 3.31 7.78
CA TYR A 43 33.50 3.97 7.26
C TYR A 43 33.43 5.49 7.45
N LEU A 44 32.30 6.12 7.08
CA LEU A 44 32.11 7.56 7.20
C LEU A 44 32.16 8.04 8.67
N LEU A 45 31.58 7.27 9.60
CA LEU A 45 31.64 7.56 11.04
C LEU A 45 33.06 7.41 11.59
N ALA A 46 33.74 6.30 11.25
CA ALA A 46 35.09 6.02 11.73
C ALA A 46 36.11 7.06 11.23
N GLY A 47 35.97 7.49 9.98
CA GLY A 47 36.77 8.56 9.38
C GLY A 47 36.41 9.97 9.86
N ARG A 48 35.42 10.12 10.76
CA ARG A 48 34.85 11.42 11.20
C ARG A 48 34.41 12.32 10.05
N ILE A 49 34.03 11.71 8.93
CA ILE A 49 33.45 12.39 7.77
C ILE A 49 32.04 12.87 8.08
N ILE A 50 31.31 12.06 8.84
CA ILE A 50 30.04 12.44 9.46
C ILE A 50 30.15 12.27 10.97
N THR A 51 29.42 13.11 11.68
CA THR A 51 29.15 12.98 13.11
C THR A 51 28.09 11.92 13.37
N TYR A 52 27.99 11.48 14.62
CA TYR A 52 26.90 10.58 15.03
C TYR A 52 25.52 11.24 14.86
N GLU A 53 25.42 12.56 15.05
CA GLU A 53 24.17 13.30 14.85
C GLU A 53 23.74 13.31 13.38
N GLU A 54 24.67 13.50 12.45
CA GLU A 54 24.40 13.40 11.01
C GLU A 54 23.98 11.99 10.59
N TYR A 55 24.60 10.96 11.17
CA TYR A 55 24.15 9.58 11.00
C TYR A 55 22.70 9.39 11.47
N LEU A 56 22.35 9.90 12.65
CA LEU A 56 20.98 9.83 13.16
C LEU A 56 19.99 10.62 12.28
N ASN A 57 20.42 11.73 11.68
CA ASN A 57 19.62 12.48 10.70
C ASN A 57 19.38 11.67 9.43
N LEU A 58 20.41 11.01 8.88
CA LEU A 58 20.26 10.10 7.73
C LEU A 58 19.28 8.97 8.02
N ASN A 59 19.40 8.35 9.21
CA ASN A 59 18.49 7.30 9.64
C ASN A 59 17.03 7.81 9.74
N ARG A 60 16.80 8.96 10.36
CA ARG A 60 15.47 9.58 10.46
C ARG A 60 14.87 9.88 9.09
N GLU A 61 15.64 10.50 8.19
CA GLU A 61 15.19 10.81 6.83
C GLU A 61 14.94 9.56 5.98
N TYR A 62 15.71 8.50 6.18
CA TYR A 62 15.44 7.21 5.55
C TYR A 62 14.13 6.62 6.07
N ASN A 63 13.96 6.51 7.39
CA ASN A 63 12.78 5.90 7.99
C ASN A 63 11.51 6.67 7.63
N ARG A 64 11.54 8.01 7.64
CA ARG A 64 10.39 8.85 7.26
C ARG A 64 9.90 8.55 5.83
N ARG A 65 10.82 8.37 4.88
CA ARG A 65 10.50 8.08 3.47
C ARG A 65 10.21 6.60 3.20
N ASN A 66 10.35 5.72 4.19
CA ASN A 66 10.21 4.28 4.04
C ASN A 66 9.35 3.66 5.17
N GLN A 67 8.53 4.47 5.84
CA GLN A 67 7.71 4.07 6.99
C GLN A 67 6.86 2.82 6.70
N TYR A 68 6.37 2.69 5.47
CA TYR A 68 5.50 1.60 5.03
C TYR A 68 6.21 0.59 4.12
N LEU A 69 7.55 0.66 4.00
CA LEU A 69 8.31 -0.21 3.11
C LEU A 69 8.13 -1.70 3.46
N TYR A 70 7.99 -2.03 4.75
CA TYR A 70 7.78 -3.41 5.21
C TYR A 70 6.51 -4.07 4.62
N LEU A 71 5.51 -3.29 4.21
CA LEU A 71 4.30 -3.80 3.54
C LEU A 71 4.60 -4.38 2.16
N PHE A 72 5.70 -3.96 1.53
CA PHE A 72 6.13 -4.47 0.23
C PHE A 72 6.80 -5.84 0.32
N ASP A 73 7.26 -6.25 1.49
CA ASP A 73 7.83 -7.58 1.74
C ASP A 73 6.78 -8.61 2.17
N MET A 74 5.58 -8.16 2.54
CA MET A 74 4.47 -9.06 2.91
C MET A 74 3.98 -9.88 1.70
N ALA A 75 3.64 -11.14 1.98
CA ALA A 75 2.98 -12.02 1.02
C ALA A 75 1.62 -11.42 0.56
N PRO A 76 1.17 -11.65 -0.69
CA PRO A 76 0.00 -10.99 -1.25
C PRO A 76 -1.27 -11.10 -0.38
N ARG A 77 -1.58 -12.29 0.14
CA ARG A 77 -2.76 -12.51 0.99
C ARG A 77 -2.64 -11.80 2.34
N THR A 78 -1.49 -11.94 2.99
CA THR A 78 -1.22 -11.26 4.27
C THR A 78 -1.33 -9.75 4.14
N PHE A 79 -0.87 -9.19 3.03
CA PHE A 79 -0.97 -7.75 2.75
C PHE A 79 -2.41 -7.32 2.41
N GLY A 80 -3.03 -7.96 1.42
CA GLY A 80 -4.26 -7.47 0.81
C GLY A 80 -5.52 -7.67 1.66
N GLU A 81 -5.58 -8.76 2.41
CA GLU A 81 -6.73 -9.15 3.25
C GLU A 81 -6.40 -8.84 4.71
N ILE A 82 -5.45 -9.58 5.29
CA ILE A 82 -5.19 -9.56 6.74
C ILE A 82 -4.71 -8.18 7.23
N TRP A 83 -3.71 -7.58 6.58
CA TRP A 83 -3.18 -6.30 7.01
C TRP A 83 -4.17 -5.17 6.78
N GLY A 84 -4.82 -5.12 5.62
CA GLY A 84 -5.81 -4.08 5.28
C GLY A 84 -6.96 -4.03 6.29
N GLU A 85 -7.56 -5.19 6.59
CA GLU A 85 -8.62 -5.29 7.60
C GLU A 85 -8.15 -4.86 8.99
N ASN A 86 -7.02 -5.40 9.45
CA ASN A 86 -6.50 -5.10 10.78
C ASN A 86 -6.09 -3.63 10.93
N HIS A 87 -5.54 -3.02 9.88
CA HIS A 87 -5.21 -1.60 9.85
C HIS A 87 -6.45 -0.74 10.10
N VAL A 88 -7.55 -1.03 9.41
CA VAL A 88 -8.82 -0.31 9.61
C VAL A 88 -9.36 -0.51 11.03
N LEU A 89 -9.37 -1.74 11.52
CA LEU A 89 -9.86 -2.06 12.88
C LEU A 89 -9.01 -1.42 13.99
N GLN A 90 -7.71 -1.24 13.78
CA GLN A 90 -6.81 -0.58 14.73
C GLN A 90 -7.06 0.93 14.79
N LEU A 91 -7.37 1.55 13.65
CA LEU A 91 -7.65 2.99 13.59
C LEU A 91 -9.06 3.35 14.07
N PHE A 92 -10.04 2.51 13.75
CA PHE A 92 -11.46 2.82 13.93
C PHE A 92 -12.17 1.66 14.66
N PRO A 93 -12.25 1.71 16.01
CA PRO A 93 -12.89 0.67 16.80
C PRO A 93 -14.40 0.54 16.56
N GLU A 94 -15.03 1.49 15.86
CA GLU A 94 -16.43 1.44 15.44
C GLU A 94 -16.70 0.36 14.39
N PHE A 95 -15.69 -0.06 13.62
CA PHE A 95 -15.83 -1.16 12.70
C PHE A 95 -15.82 -2.51 13.43
N VAL A 96 -16.69 -3.41 12.99
CA VAL A 96 -16.75 -4.77 13.49
C VAL A 96 -16.33 -5.72 12.37
N LYS A 97 -15.33 -6.57 12.63
CA LYS A 97 -14.98 -7.64 11.71
C LYS A 97 -16.17 -8.56 11.44
N ALA A 98 -16.52 -8.74 10.16
CA ALA A 98 -17.54 -9.66 9.70
C ALA A 98 -17.03 -11.10 9.81
N THR A 99 -17.70 -11.93 10.62
CA THR A 99 -17.41 -13.35 10.74
C THR A 99 -18.70 -14.14 10.72
N LYS A 100 -18.65 -15.41 10.29
CA LYS A 100 -19.81 -16.32 10.28
C LYS A 100 -20.53 -16.33 11.63
N GLU A 101 -19.78 -16.47 12.72
CA GLU A 101 -20.33 -16.45 14.09
C GLU A 101 -21.04 -15.15 14.44
N LYS A 102 -20.43 -13.99 14.14
CA LYS A 102 -21.03 -12.70 14.46
C LYS A 102 -22.27 -12.39 13.62
N LEU A 103 -22.31 -12.92 12.41
CA LEU A 103 -23.34 -12.57 11.43
C LEU A 103 -24.43 -13.62 11.27
N MET A 104 -24.32 -14.78 11.93
CA MET A 104 -25.24 -15.90 11.70
C MET A 104 -26.74 -15.55 11.80
N PHE A 105 -27.12 -14.61 12.67
CA PHE A 105 -28.53 -14.21 12.83
C PHE A 105 -29.00 -13.20 11.79
N GLN A 106 -28.13 -12.28 11.37
CA GLN A 106 -28.46 -11.22 10.41
C GLN A 106 -28.26 -11.68 8.96
N TYR A 107 -27.26 -12.53 8.73
CA TYR A 107 -26.87 -13.10 7.44
C TYR A 107 -26.59 -14.61 7.60
N PRO A 108 -27.63 -15.46 7.70
CA PRO A 108 -27.46 -16.90 7.92
C PRO A 108 -26.65 -17.64 6.84
N GLY A 109 -26.50 -17.04 5.66
CA GLY A 109 -25.72 -17.56 4.54
C GLY A 109 -24.36 -16.90 4.33
N PHE A 110 -23.89 -16.04 5.25
CA PHE A 110 -22.63 -15.33 5.10
C PHE A 110 -21.44 -16.30 5.00
N ASP A 111 -20.64 -16.14 3.94
CA ASP A 111 -19.45 -16.93 3.63
C ASP A 111 -18.20 -16.07 3.40
N GLY A 112 -18.20 -14.82 3.88
CA GLY A 112 -17.07 -13.89 3.72
C GLY A 112 -17.22 -13.00 2.50
N GLU A 113 -18.43 -12.59 2.17
CA GLU A 113 -18.73 -11.71 1.04
C GLU A 113 -18.26 -10.27 1.26
N PHE A 114 -18.03 -9.87 2.51
CA PHE A 114 -17.50 -8.56 2.91
C PHE A 114 -16.70 -8.68 4.21
N ASP A 115 -15.80 -7.73 4.46
CA ASP A 115 -14.83 -7.84 5.54
C ASP A 115 -15.29 -7.24 6.88
N LEU A 116 -15.98 -6.10 6.83
CA LEU A 116 -16.32 -5.29 8.00
C LEU A 116 -17.79 -4.83 7.99
N LEU A 117 -18.31 -4.53 9.18
CA LEU A 117 -19.57 -3.80 9.39
C LEU A 117 -19.34 -2.48 10.10
N LEU A 118 -20.08 -1.45 9.68
CA LEU A 118 -20.22 -0.18 10.41
C LEU A 118 -21.70 0.22 10.42
N ASP A 119 -22.35 0.22 11.57
CA ASP A 119 -23.76 0.62 11.71
C ASP A 119 -24.72 -0.08 10.70
N GLY A 120 -24.47 -1.36 10.43
CA GLY A 120 -25.24 -2.17 9.46
C GLY A 120 -24.80 -2.02 8.00
N ILE A 121 -23.82 -1.17 7.71
CA ILE A 121 -23.22 -0.98 6.38
C ILE A 121 -22.16 -2.05 6.16
N ARG A 122 -22.27 -2.82 5.08
CA ARG A 122 -21.30 -3.86 4.68
C ARG A 122 -20.13 -3.23 3.96
N VAL A 123 -18.92 -3.46 4.43
CA VAL A 123 -17.70 -2.83 3.92
C VAL A 123 -16.69 -3.87 3.48
N GLU A 124 -16.22 -3.77 2.24
CA GLU A 124 -15.09 -4.53 1.70
C GLU A 124 -13.83 -3.67 1.76
N VAL A 125 -12.74 -4.21 2.32
CA VAL A 125 -11.44 -3.54 2.39
C VAL A 125 -10.52 -4.11 1.30
N LYS A 126 -9.84 -3.23 0.56
CA LYS A 126 -8.82 -3.65 -0.40
C LYS A 126 -7.58 -2.78 -0.29
N ALA A 127 -6.39 -3.40 -0.33
CA ALA A 127 -5.13 -2.67 -0.33
C ALA A 127 -4.33 -2.92 -1.63
N CYS A 128 -3.65 -1.88 -2.11
CA CYS A 128 -2.82 -1.92 -3.32
C CYS A 128 -1.46 -1.24 -3.08
N ARG A 129 -0.36 -1.87 -3.50
CA ARG A 129 1.01 -1.34 -3.38
C ARG A 129 1.41 -0.57 -4.63
N ALA A 130 1.85 0.67 -4.47
CA ALA A 130 2.39 1.48 -5.53
C ALA A 130 3.85 1.11 -5.79
N ASN A 131 4.11 0.46 -6.93
CA ASN A 131 5.46 0.04 -7.31
C ASN A 131 5.74 0.23 -8.79
N SER A 132 7.02 0.37 -9.13
CA SER A 132 7.46 0.40 -10.52
C SER A 132 7.39 -0.99 -11.17
N THR A 133 6.93 -1.02 -12.41
CA THR A 133 7.00 -2.19 -13.31
C THR A 133 8.11 -2.07 -14.34
N LYS A 134 8.78 -0.91 -14.43
CA LYS A 134 9.82 -0.61 -15.43
C LYS A 134 11.17 -1.27 -15.11
N PHE A 135 11.45 -1.53 -13.84
CA PHE A 135 12.72 -2.08 -13.38
C PHE A 135 12.50 -3.46 -12.75
N GLY A 136 13.53 -4.33 -12.84
CA GLY A 136 13.55 -5.62 -12.16
C GLY A 136 13.82 -5.50 -10.65
N GLY A 137 13.81 -6.63 -9.95
CA GLY A 137 14.04 -6.72 -8.51
C GLY A 137 12.79 -7.12 -7.71
N ASN A 138 12.95 -7.21 -6.39
CA ASN A 138 11.84 -7.52 -5.49
C ASN A 138 10.84 -6.35 -5.40
N LEU A 139 9.74 -6.55 -4.70
CA LEU A 139 8.67 -5.55 -4.65
C LEU A 139 9.08 -4.32 -3.84
N ALA A 140 9.78 -4.50 -2.72
CA ALA A 140 10.28 -3.41 -1.88
C ALA A 140 11.30 -2.50 -2.60
N SER A 141 12.21 -3.07 -3.41
CA SER A 141 13.18 -2.26 -4.17
C SER A 141 12.55 -1.40 -5.25
N ARG A 142 11.31 -1.72 -5.64
CA ARG A 142 10.51 -1.01 -6.65
C ARG A 142 9.40 -0.16 -6.04
N ALA A 143 9.30 -0.08 -4.72
CA ALA A 143 8.28 0.68 -4.02
C ALA A 143 8.39 2.18 -4.34
N TYR A 144 7.28 2.79 -4.73
CA TYR A 144 7.21 4.23 -5.02
C TYR A 144 6.99 5.04 -3.74
N LEU A 145 7.61 6.22 -3.69
CA LEU A 145 7.11 7.36 -2.92
C LEU A 145 5.75 7.79 -3.48
N HIS A 146 4.93 8.46 -2.68
CA HIS A 146 3.63 8.97 -3.13
C HIS A 146 3.80 9.92 -4.32
N GLN A 147 4.76 10.85 -4.23
CA GLN A 147 5.09 11.75 -5.33
C GLN A 147 5.48 10.99 -6.62
N GLU A 148 6.30 9.95 -6.52
CA GLU A 148 6.72 9.14 -7.68
C GLU A 148 5.52 8.40 -8.29
N ALA A 149 4.60 7.88 -7.46
CA ALA A 149 3.39 7.21 -7.94
C ALA A 149 2.50 8.19 -8.73
N HIS A 150 2.37 9.42 -8.25
CA HIS A 150 1.63 10.48 -8.94
C HIS A 150 2.30 10.88 -10.27
N GLU A 151 3.61 11.19 -10.26
CA GLU A 151 4.37 11.57 -11.45
C GLU A 151 4.37 10.49 -12.54
N HIS A 152 4.26 9.23 -12.15
CA HIS A 152 4.18 8.09 -13.07
C HIS A 152 2.75 7.67 -13.43
N ALA A 153 1.74 8.44 -13.00
CA ALA A 153 0.32 8.12 -13.19
C ALA A 153 0.01 6.66 -12.83
N PHE A 154 0.53 6.21 -11.68
CA PHE A 154 0.37 4.84 -11.23
C PHE A 154 -1.11 4.48 -11.16
N LYS A 155 -1.45 3.31 -11.71
CA LYS A 155 -2.82 2.78 -11.67
C LYS A 155 -2.96 1.85 -10.47
N TYR A 156 -3.66 2.32 -9.45
CA TYR A 156 -4.09 1.48 -8.35
C TYR A 156 -5.03 0.42 -8.90
N HIS A 157 -4.70 -0.84 -8.60
CA HIS A 157 -5.40 -2.00 -9.11
C HIS A 157 -6.04 -2.76 -7.95
N TYR A 158 -7.33 -2.99 -8.08
CA TYR A 158 -8.13 -3.75 -7.14
C TYR A 158 -8.86 -4.84 -7.89
N GLN A 159 -8.78 -6.06 -7.39
CA GLN A 159 -9.30 -7.27 -8.04
C GLN A 159 -10.31 -7.96 -7.16
N GLN A 160 -11.08 -8.85 -7.77
CA GLN A 160 -12.14 -9.63 -7.12
C GLN A 160 -13.20 -8.73 -6.46
N LEU A 161 -13.48 -7.60 -7.10
CA LEU A 161 -14.47 -6.63 -6.64
C LEU A 161 -15.87 -7.16 -6.93
N LYS A 162 -16.70 -7.29 -5.89
CA LYS A 162 -18.08 -7.79 -5.98
C LYS A 162 -19.06 -6.74 -5.44
N PRO A 163 -19.51 -5.78 -6.25
CA PRO A 163 -20.37 -4.68 -5.76
C PRO A 163 -21.71 -5.13 -5.18
N SER A 164 -22.20 -6.32 -5.49
CA SER A 164 -23.44 -6.86 -4.90
C SER A 164 -23.25 -7.39 -3.46
N CYS A 165 -22.00 -7.63 -3.06
CA CYS A 165 -21.66 -8.26 -1.79
C CYS A 165 -21.46 -7.27 -0.63
N CYS A 166 -21.16 -6.00 -0.93
CA CYS A 166 -20.97 -4.94 0.06
C CYS A 166 -21.70 -3.66 -0.37
N ASP A 167 -21.85 -2.72 0.56
CA ASP A 167 -22.44 -1.41 0.29
C ASP A 167 -21.36 -0.38 -0.07
N VAL A 168 -20.18 -0.52 0.53
CA VAL A 168 -19.04 0.39 0.37
C VAL A 168 -17.74 -0.40 0.26
N PHE A 169 -16.84 0.07 -0.59
CA PHE A 169 -15.45 -0.34 -0.59
C PHE A 169 -14.59 0.73 0.11
N LEU A 170 -13.72 0.27 1.00
CA LEU A 170 -12.62 1.06 1.57
C LEU A 170 -11.31 0.61 0.92
N TRP A 171 -10.81 1.42 -0.01
CA TRP A 171 -9.58 1.15 -0.73
C TRP A 171 -8.41 1.89 -0.11
N ILE A 172 -7.30 1.16 0.07
CA ILE A 172 -6.05 1.67 0.63
C ILE A 172 -4.99 1.62 -0.47
N GLY A 173 -4.42 2.78 -0.79
CA GLY A 173 -3.23 2.92 -1.63
C GLY A 173 -1.99 3.00 -0.75
N VAL A 174 -0.98 2.18 -1.03
CA VAL A 174 0.23 2.09 -0.21
C VAL A 174 1.43 2.54 -1.01
N CYS A 175 1.98 3.70 -0.64
CA CYS A 175 3.31 4.16 -1.02
C CYS A 175 4.27 3.92 0.16
N ARG A 176 5.58 3.84 -0.08
CA ARG A 176 6.54 3.54 1.01
C ARG A 176 6.62 4.64 2.08
N ASP A 177 6.17 5.84 1.77
CA ASP A 177 6.17 7.06 2.59
C ASP A 177 4.76 7.53 3.01
N GLY A 178 3.69 6.89 2.54
CA GLY A 178 2.33 7.34 2.83
C GLY A 178 1.24 6.35 2.46
N LEU A 179 0.08 6.53 3.08
CA LEU A 179 -1.15 5.81 2.78
C LEU A 179 -2.19 6.77 2.19
N LEU A 180 -2.96 6.27 1.23
CA LEU A 180 -4.09 6.96 0.61
C LEU A 180 -5.35 6.13 0.88
N TYR A 181 -6.48 6.80 1.12
CA TYR A 181 -7.75 6.13 1.35
C TYR A 181 -8.81 6.64 0.40
N TRP A 182 -9.54 5.71 -0.20
CA TRP A 182 -10.71 6.02 -1.02
C TRP A 182 -11.92 5.26 -0.49
N VAL A 183 -13.02 6.01 -0.27
CA VAL A 183 -14.31 5.44 0.12
C VAL A 183 -15.26 5.58 -1.04
N ILE A 184 -15.69 4.45 -1.61
CA ILE A 184 -16.54 4.40 -2.79
C ILE A 184 -17.71 3.45 -2.54
N SER A 185 -18.95 3.91 -2.74
CA SER A 185 -20.11 3.02 -2.67
C SER A 185 -20.11 2.05 -3.84
N SER A 186 -20.76 0.90 -3.65
CA SER A 186 -20.95 -0.09 -4.73
C SER A 186 -21.67 0.50 -5.94
N GLU A 187 -22.60 1.44 -5.74
CA GLU A 187 -23.25 2.16 -6.84
C GLU A 187 -22.29 3.10 -7.57
N GLU A 188 -21.54 3.93 -6.86
CA GLU A 188 -20.56 4.83 -7.47
C GLU A 188 -19.53 4.03 -8.28
N LEU A 189 -19.07 2.89 -7.75
CA LEU A 189 -18.16 1.99 -8.46
C LEU A 189 -18.75 1.52 -9.80
N ILE A 190 -20.01 1.10 -9.83
CA ILE A 190 -20.71 0.72 -11.07
C ILE A 190 -20.84 1.93 -12.01
N GLN A 191 -21.18 3.11 -11.49
CA GLN A 191 -21.35 4.33 -12.27
C GLN A 191 -20.04 4.80 -12.93
N THR A 192 -18.86 4.43 -12.40
CA THR A 192 -17.57 4.71 -13.06
C THR A 192 -17.46 4.10 -14.45
N ARG A 193 -18.20 3.00 -14.72
CA ARG A 193 -18.09 2.17 -15.94
C ARG A 193 -16.67 1.68 -16.22
N ARG A 194 -15.82 1.61 -15.20
CA ARG A 194 -14.42 1.18 -15.29
C ARG A 194 -14.17 -0.22 -14.72
N LEU A 195 -15.21 -0.82 -14.11
CA LEU A 195 -15.15 -2.17 -13.62
C LEU A 195 -15.08 -3.14 -14.82
N GLY A 196 -13.90 -3.70 -15.04
CA GLY A 196 -13.63 -4.64 -16.13
C GLY A 196 -13.78 -6.09 -15.68
N THR A 197 -13.95 -6.99 -16.65
CA THR A 197 -13.98 -8.44 -16.39
C THR A 197 -12.60 -8.95 -15.94
N GLN A 198 -12.59 -9.93 -15.05
CA GLN A 198 -11.36 -10.62 -14.66
C GLN A 198 -11.09 -11.80 -15.60
N HIS A 199 -9.84 -11.95 -16.07
CA HIS A 199 -9.39 -12.88 -17.12
C HIS A 199 -9.68 -14.39 -16.90
N ARG A 200 -10.27 -14.81 -15.77
CA ARG A 200 -10.63 -16.22 -15.53
C ARG A 200 -12.12 -16.56 -15.73
N ASN A 201 -13.01 -15.58 -15.84
CA ASN A 201 -14.45 -15.84 -15.94
C ASN A 201 -15.11 -14.99 -17.04
N GLU A 202 -14.91 -15.35 -18.31
CA GLU A 202 -15.77 -14.91 -19.43
C GLU A 202 -17.26 -15.33 -19.26
N LYS A 203 -17.61 -16.08 -18.21
CA LYS A 203 -18.98 -16.52 -17.88
C LYS A 203 -19.69 -15.72 -16.77
N THR A 204 -19.14 -14.61 -16.29
CA THR A 204 -19.82 -13.72 -15.31
C THR A 204 -20.66 -12.61 -15.96
N GLY A 205 -20.75 -12.59 -17.30
CA GLY A 205 -21.55 -11.66 -18.09
C GLY A 205 -22.78 -12.27 -18.77
N THR A 206 -23.30 -13.40 -18.26
CA THR A 206 -24.56 -14.00 -18.77
C THR A 206 -25.73 -13.48 -17.94
N LEU A 207 -26.83 -13.06 -18.57
CA LEU A 207 -28.09 -12.78 -17.87
C LEU A 207 -28.42 -13.96 -16.93
N GLY A 208 -28.52 -13.68 -15.61
CA GLY A 208 -28.87 -14.69 -14.61
C GLY A 208 -27.80 -15.06 -13.57
N VAL A 209 -26.61 -14.44 -13.58
CA VAL A 209 -25.61 -14.63 -12.50
C VAL A 209 -25.75 -13.52 -11.43
N PRO A 210 -26.00 -13.84 -10.15
CA PRO A 210 -26.33 -12.85 -9.11
C PRO A 210 -25.13 -12.03 -8.60
N VAL A 211 -23.89 -12.43 -8.90
CA VAL A 211 -22.67 -11.75 -8.42
C VAL A 211 -21.74 -11.50 -9.60
N TYR A 212 -21.56 -10.23 -9.94
CA TYR A 212 -20.55 -9.78 -10.89
C TYR A 212 -19.23 -9.57 -10.14
N GLU A 213 -18.17 -10.27 -10.57
CA GLU A 213 -16.80 -10.11 -10.05
C GLU A 213 -15.94 -9.41 -11.09
N GLY A 214 -15.30 -8.32 -10.69
CA GLY A 214 -14.50 -7.49 -11.59
C GLY A 214 -13.17 -7.04 -11.03
N GLN A 215 -12.46 -6.28 -11.85
CA GLN A 215 -11.22 -5.61 -11.49
C GLN A 215 -11.22 -4.18 -12.01
N ILE A 216 -10.43 -3.32 -11.37
CA ILE A 216 -10.28 -1.93 -11.77
C ILE A 216 -8.81 -1.53 -11.82
N PHE A 217 -8.52 -0.56 -12.68
CA PHE A 217 -7.22 0.09 -12.79
C PHE A 217 -7.47 1.58 -12.93
N MET A 218 -7.23 2.35 -11.87
CA MET A 218 -7.48 3.79 -11.85
C MET A 218 -6.29 4.56 -11.31
N THR A 219 -6.02 5.71 -11.90
CA THR A 219 -5.01 6.64 -11.37
C THR A 219 -5.56 7.38 -10.15
N GLU A 220 -4.67 8.01 -9.38
CA GLU A 220 -5.08 8.87 -8.27
C GLU A 220 -6.03 10.00 -8.72
N GLU A 221 -5.80 10.59 -9.90
CA GLU A 221 -6.70 11.61 -10.47
C GLU A 221 -8.10 11.08 -10.75
N GLU A 222 -8.20 9.84 -11.24
CA GLU A 222 -9.49 9.20 -11.50
C GLU A 222 -10.20 8.81 -10.20
N LEU A 223 -9.44 8.52 -9.13
CA LEU A 223 -9.96 8.20 -7.80
C LEU A 223 -10.21 9.43 -6.92
N ARG A 224 -9.75 10.61 -7.33
CA ARG A 224 -9.84 11.88 -6.58
C ARG A 224 -11.23 12.18 -6.01
N PRO A 225 -12.37 11.92 -6.70
CA PRO A 225 -13.70 12.13 -6.14
C PRO A 225 -14.02 11.30 -4.88
N TYR A 226 -13.29 10.20 -4.68
CA TYR A 226 -13.50 9.25 -3.56
C TYR A 226 -12.44 9.41 -2.47
N LEU A 227 -11.44 10.27 -2.68
CA LEU A 227 -10.33 10.47 -1.76
C LEU A 227 -10.87 10.96 -0.41
N THR A 228 -10.48 10.27 0.65
CA THR A 228 -10.96 10.50 2.01
C THR A 228 -9.77 10.64 2.93
N ALA A 229 -9.73 11.70 3.74
CA ALA A 229 -8.73 11.81 4.79
C ALA A 229 -8.97 10.74 5.85
N GLU A 230 -7.90 10.21 6.45
CA GLU A 230 -7.98 9.11 7.42
C GLU A 230 -9.04 9.36 8.51
N LYS A 231 -8.99 10.54 9.14
CA LYS A 231 -9.93 10.96 10.20
C LYS A 231 -11.41 10.98 9.79
N ASP A 232 -11.68 11.06 8.49
CA ASP A 232 -13.03 11.21 7.94
C ASP A 232 -13.59 9.88 7.37
N ILE A 233 -12.85 8.78 7.46
CA ILE A 233 -13.23 7.47 6.90
C ILE A 233 -14.58 6.99 7.43
N VAL A 234 -14.77 7.01 8.76
CA VAL A 234 -16.01 6.55 9.41
C VAL A 234 -17.23 7.33 8.88
N GLU A 235 -17.11 8.65 8.80
CA GLU A 235 -18.20 9.51 8.31
C GLU A 235 -18.44 9.32 6.80
N ALA A 236 -17.38 9.16 6.01
CA ALA A 236 -17.52 8.89 4.59
C ALA A 236 -18.24 7.56 4.32
N VAL A 237 -17.93 6.51 5.10
CA VAL A 237 -18.63 5.21 5.01
C VAL A 237 -20.10 5.36 5.38
N ARG A 238 -20.42 6.05 6.49
CA ARG A 238 -21.82 6.32 6.89
C ARG A 238 -22.61 7.04 5.81
N ARG A 239 -22.03 8.10 5.25
CA ARG A 239 -22.65 8.91 4.20
C ARG A 239 -22.88 8.13 2.92
N LYS A 240 -21.93 7.28 2.51
CA LYS A 240 -21.99 6.54 1.24
C LYS A 240 -22.72 5.20 1.34
N GLY A 241 -22.79 4.61 2.54
CA GLY A 241 -23.42 3.32 2.78
C GLY A 241 -24.90 3.40 3.13
N ARG A 242 -25.39 4.56 3.58
CA ARG A 242 -26.83 4.79 3.82
C ARG A 242 -27.49 5.24 2.51
N LYS A 243 -28.33 4.37 1.95
CA LYS A 243 -29.36 4.72 0.98
C LYS A 243 -30.72 4.65 1.64
#